data_AF-A0A7L1G3F3-F1
#
_entry.id   AF-A0A7L1G3F3-F1
#
_cell.length_a   1.000
_cell.length_b   1.000
_cell.length_c   1.000
_cell.angle_alpha   90.00
_cell.angle_beta   90.00
_cell.angle_gamma   90.00
#
_symmetry.space_group_name_H-M   'P 1'
#
loop_
_entity.id
_entity.type
_entity.pdbx_description
1 polymer ?
#
loop_
_entity_poly.entity_id
_entity_poly.type
_entity_poly.pdbx_seq_one_letter_code
_entity_poly.pdbx_strand_id
1 'polypeptide(L)'
;MLGPSAVVRSGGLLSGARLGCRLREEDSGRRETFSAEWLDLELSTRPEQGWCRREVDQQRRETLEQCGELRVLEQRSPWGVLRVG
;
A
#
# COMPACT_ATOMS: atom_id res chain seq x y z
N MET A 1 -3.88 -14.08 12.24
CA MET A 1 -3.41 -12.72 12.58
C MET A 1 -3.84 -11.67 11.53
N LEU A 2 -4.85 -11.94 10.69
CA LEU A 2 -5.40 -10.89 9.82
C LEU A 2 -6.29 -9.99 10.67
N GLY A 3 -5.97 -8.71 10.74
CA GLY A 3 -6.83 -7.69 11.34
C GLY A 3 -7.87 -7.20 10.33
N PRO A 4 -8.75 -6.28 10.76
CA PRO A 4 -9.73 -5.64 9.88
C PRO A 4 -9.05 -5.10 8.62
N SER A 5 -9.55 -5.51 7.45
CA SER A 5 -8.94 -5.20 6.16
C SER A 5 -10.01 -4.80 5.16
N ALA A 6 -9.71 -3.83 4.29
CA ALA A 6 -10.59 -3.34 3.25
C ALA A 6 -9.81 -3.17 1.94
N VAL A 7 -10.43 -3.52 0.82
CA VAL A 7 -9.87 -3.35 -0.52
C VAL A 7 -10.84 -2.52 -1.34
N VAL A 8 -10.34 -1.46 -1.96
CA VAL A 8 -11.12 -0.55 -2.80
C VAL A 8 -10.80 -0.84 -4.26
N ARG A 9 -11.84 -1.06 -5.05
CA ARG A 9 -11.74 -1.28 -6.50
C ARG A 9 -12.60 -0.28 -7.24
N SER A 10 -12.09 0.24 -8.36
CA SER A 10 -12.82 1.11 -9.29
C SER A 10 -12.65 0.55 -10.69
N GLY A 11 -13.75 0.34 -11.43
CA GLY A 11 -13.68 -0.20 -12.80
C GLY A 11 -13.00 -1.58 -12.92
N GLY A 12 -13.02 -2.39 -11.85
CA GLY A 12 -12.34 -3.69 -11.79
C GLY A 12 -10.85 -3.64 -11.39
N LEU A 13 -10.25 -2.45 -11.39
CA LEU A 13 -8.87 -2.21 -10.99
C LEU A 13 -8.74 -1.97 -9.49
N LEU A 14 -7.56 -2.25 -8.92
CA LEU A 14 -7.26 -1.98 -7.52
C LEU A 14 -6.95 -0.49 -7.34
N SER A 15 -7.85 0.22 -6.65
CA SER A 15 -7.71 1.66 -6.37
C SER A 15 -7.03 1.93 -5.02
N GLY A 16 -7.12 0.98 -4.09
CA GLY A 16 -6.42 1.04 -2.83
C GLY A 16 -6.70 -0.15 -1.92
N ALA A 17 -5.96 -0.25 -0.83
CA ALA A 17 -6.16 -1.26 0.19
C ALA A 17 -5.73 -0.74 1.56
N ARG A 18 -6.41 -1.21 2.60
CA ARG A 18 -6.04 -1.05 4.02
C ARG A 18 -6.01 -2.43 4.63
N LEU A 19 -4.86 -2.89 5.09
CA LEU A 19 -4.69 -4.21 5.67
C LEU A 19 -4.29 -4.04 7.14
N GLY A 20 -5.10 -4.63 8.02
CA GLY A 20 -4.86 -4.62 9.45
C GLY A 20 -4.13 -5.87 9.92
N CYS A 21 -3.45 -5.76 11.05
CA CYS A 21 -2.90 -6.88 11.81
C CYS A 21 -3.59 -6.96 13.18
N ARG A 22 -3.71 -8.19 13.69
CA ARG A 22 -4.23 -8.47 15.03
C ARG A 22 -3.33 -9.50 15.73
N LEU A 23 -2.94 -9.18 16.95
CA LEU A 23 -2.22 -10.04 17.88
C LEU A 23 -3.10 -10.29 19.11
N ARG A 24 -3.08 -11.54 19.60
CA ARG A 24 -3.71 -11.93 20.86
C ARG A 24 -2.81 -12.95 21.55
N GLU A 25 -2.49 -12.67 22.80
CA GLU A 25 -1.61 -13.49 23.64
C GLU A 25 -2.31 -13.75 24.98
N GLU A 26 -2.03 -14.91 25.54
CA GLU A 26 -2.58 -15.36 26.82
C GLU A 26 -1.47 -16.09 27.59
N ASP A 27 -1.26 -15.68 28.84
CA ASP A 27 -0.41 -16.36 29.81
C ASP A 27 -1.31 -16.97 30.89
N SER A 28 -1.58 -18.27 30.78
CA SER A 28 -2.42 -19.01 31.72
C SER A 28 -1.78 -19.18 33.10
N GLY A 29 -0.44 -19.15 33.19
CA GLY A 29 0.30 -19.25 34.43
C GLY A 29 0.16 -17.98 35.28
N ARG A 30 0.21 -16.81 34.63
CA ARG A 30 0.03 -15.51 35.28
C ARG A 30 -1.41 -14.99 35.25
N ARG A 31 -2.31 -15.67 34.51
CA ARG A 31 -3.69 -15.23 34.23
C ARG A 31 -3.73 -13.86 33.56
N GLU A 32 -2.77 -13.59 32.69
CA GLU A 32 -2.63 -12.34 31.95
C GLU A 32 -3.05 -12.54 30.50
N THR A 33 -3.62 -11.49 29.90
CA THR A 33 -3.98 -11.49 28.48
C THR A 33 -3.53 -10.18 27.85
N PHE A 34 -3.15 -10.24 26.58
CA PHE A 34 -2.78 -9.07 25.79
C PHE A 34 -3.41 -9.16 24.40
N SER A 35 -3.88 -8.03 23.89
CA SER A 35 -4.34 -7.94 22.51
C SER A 35 -3.97 -6.60 21.90
N ALA A 36 -3.58 -6.62 20.64
CA ALA A 36 -3.26 -5.44 19.86
C ALA A 36 -3.82 -5.55 18.45
N GLU A 37 -4.30 -4.42 17.94
CA GLU A 37 -4.77 -4.25 16.57
C GLU A 37 -4.21 -2.96 16.01
N TRP A 38 -3.73 -3.01 14.77
CA TRP A 38 -3.22 -1.83 14.08
C TRP A 38 -3.45 -1.93 12.58
N LEU A 39 -3.51 -0.77 11.93
CA LEU A 39 -3.38 -0.67 10.48
C LEU A 39 -1.92 -0.91 10.12
N ASP A 40 -1.65 -2.04 9.46
CA ASP A 40 -0.29 -2.43 9.10
C ASP A 40 0.10 -1.81 7.77
N LEU A 41 -0.74 -1.94 6.75
CA LEU A 41 -0.42 -1.56 5.37
C LEU A 41 -1.54 -0.73 4.75
N GLU A 42 -1.17 0.40 4.15
CA GLU A 42 -2.03 1.17 3.25
C GLU A 42 -1.42 1.18 1.85
N LEU A 43 -2.22 0.83 0.85
CA LEU A 43 -1.89 0.90 -0.56
C LEU A 43 -2.81 1.94 -1.20
N SER A 44 -2.24 2.91 -1.92
CA SER A 44 -3.00 3.87 -2.71
C SER A 44 -2.58 3.79 -4.17
N THR A 45 -3.54 3.72 -5.08
CA THR A 45 -3.31 3.91 -6.51
C THR A 45 -3.65 5.34 -6.85
N ARG A 46 -2.72 6.08 -7.45
CA ARG A 46 -2.94 7.49 -7.81
C ARG A 46 -3.06 7.62 -9.33
N PRO A 47 -4.27 7.48 -9.91
CA PRO A 47 -4.46 7.61 -11.36
C PRO A 47 -4.07 9.01 -11.88
N GLU A 48 -4.25 10.06 -11.06
CA GLU A 48 -3.88 11.44 -11.41
C GLU A 48 -2.39 11.75 -11.19
N GLN A 49 -1.63 10.86 -10.54
CA GLN A 49 -0.18 11.00 -10.30
C GLN A 49 0.57 9.81 -10.91
N GLY A 50 0.14 9.40 -12.11
CA GLY A 50 0.93 8.52 -12.93
C GLY A 50 2.29 9.13 -13.27
N TRP A 51 3.21 8.29 -13.74
CA TRP A 51 4.43 8.77 -14.36
C TRP A 51 4.19 8.91 -15.86
N CYS A 52 4.78 9.94 -16.47
CA CYS A 52 4.83 10.08 -17.93
C CYS A 52 6.27 10.39 -18.34
N ARG A 53 6.77 9.69 -19.36
CA ARG A 53 8.04 9.91 -20.02
C ARG A 53 7.78 10.23 -21.47
N ARG A 54 8.37 11.32 -21.96
CA ARG A 54 8.28 11.73 -23.36
C ARG A 54 9.67 11.93 -23.94
N GLU A 55 9.92 11.33 -25.10
CA GLU A 55 11.17 11.41 -25.83
C GLU A 55 10.89 11.87 -27.26
N VAL A 56 11.71 12.80 -27.75
CA VAL A 56 11.55 13.38 -29.09
C VAL A 56 12.89 13.34 -29.80
N ASP A 57 12.99 12.60 -30.89
CA ASP A 57 14.11 12.63 -31.81
C ASP A 57 13.73 13.49 -33.02
N GLN A 58 14.22 14.73 -33.04
CA GLN A 58 13.93 15.68 -34.12
C GLN A 58 14.64 15.33 -35.43
N GLN A 59 15.80 14.65 -35.36
CA GLN A 59 16.58 14.27 -36.53
C GLN A 59 15.87 13.16 -37.30
N ARG A 60 15.29 12.18 -36.58
CA ARG A 60 14.52 11.07 -37.15
C ARG A 60 13.03 11.37 -37.28
N ARG A 61 12.55 12.48 -36.71
CA ARG A 61 11.13 12.86 -36.62
C ARG A 61 10.30 11.81 -35.88
N GLU A 62 10.87 11.26 -34.81
CA GLU A 62 10.25 10.23 -33.98
C GLU A 62 9.86 10.82 -32.62
N THR A 63 8.77 10.33 -32.05
CA THR A 63 8.32 10.70 -30.70
C THR A 63 7.81 9.46 -30.00
N LEU A 64 8.25 9.27 -28.76
CA LEU A 64 7.80 8.20 -27.88
C LEU A 64 7.19 8.83 -26.63
N GLU A 65 6.00 8.38 -26.25
CA GLU A 65 5.33 8.76 -25.02
C GLU A 65 4.90 7.51 -24.27
N GLN A 66 5.23 7.45 -22.98
CA GLN A 66 4.91 6.34 -22.09
C GLN A 66 4.32 6.93 -20.82
N CYS A 67 3.13 6.47 -20.43
CA CYS A 67 2.52 6.83 -19.16
C CYS A 67 2.06 5.58 -18.42
N GLY A 68 2.06 5.62 -17.09
CA GLY A 68 1.61 4.52 -16.26
C GLY A 68 1.13 4.95 -14.89
N GLU A 69 0.30 4.12 -14.26
CA GLU A 69 -0.16 4.32 -12.89
C GLU A 69 0.98 4.19 -11.89
N LEU A 70 0.92 4.98 -10.82
CA LEU A 70 1.79 4.83 -9.66
C LEU A 70 0.99 4.31 -8.47
N ARG A 71 1.58 3.37 -7.74
CA ARG A 71 1.05 2.84 -6.48
C ARG A 71 2.03 3.17 -5.38
N VAL A 72 1.51 3.70 -4.29
CA VAL A 72 2.28 3.99 -3.07
C VAL A 72 1.85 3.01 -2.00
N LEU A 73 2.82 2.35 -1.39
CA LEU A 73 2.66 1.46 -0.27
C LEU A 73 3.26 2.11 0.99
N GLU A 74 2.47 2.21 2.04
CA GLU A 74 2.91 2.64 3.36
C GLU A 74 2.67 1.51 4.37
N GLN A 75 3.72 1.02 5.01
CA GLN A 75 3.62 0.01 6.06
C GLN A 75 4.13 0.55 7.40
N ARG A 76 3.33 0.41 8.45
CA ARG A 76 3.56 0.91 9.81
C ARG A 76 3.50 -0.24 10.80
N SER A 77 4.31 -0.18 11.86
CA SER A 77 4.31 -1.21 12.90
C SER A 77 4.36 -0.64 14.32
N PRO A 78 3.91 -1.39 15.34
CA PRO A 78 3.98 -0.99 16.75
C PRO A 78 5.41 -0.74 17.27
N TRP A 79 6.43 -1.23 16.58
CA TRP A 79 7.85 -1.05 16.95
C TRP A 79 8.45 0.28 16.45
N GLY A 80 7.62 1.21 15.96
CA GLY A 80 8.10 2.50 15.45
C GLY A 80 8.81 2.40 14.09
N VAL A 81 8.63 1.28 13.37
CA VAL A 81 9.19 1.10 12.02
C VAL A 81 8.15 1.52 10.97
N LEU A 82 8.60 2.35 10.01
CA LEU A 82 7.87 2.77 8.83
C LEU A 82 8.61 2.28 7.58
N ARG A 83 7.90 1.67 6.63
CA ARG A 83 8.39 1.32 5.29
C ARG A 83 7.50 1.97 4.25
N VAL A 84 8.10 2.61 3.24
CA VAL A 84 7.37 3.31 2.17
C VAL A 84 8.01 2.98 0.83
N GLY A 85 7.21 2.82 -0.23
CA GLY A 85 7.69 2.56 -1.59
C GLY A 85 6.60 2.63 -2.65
#